data_AF-A0A034V1N4-F1
#
_entry.id   AF-A0A034V1N4-F1
#
_cell.length_a   1.000
_cell.length_b   1.000
_cell.length_c   1.000
_cell.angle_alpha   90.00
_cell.angle_beta   90.00
_cell.angle_gamma   90.00
#
_symmetry.space_group_name_H-M   'P 1'
#
loop_
_entity.id
_entity.type
_entity.pdbx_description
1 polymer ?
#
loop_
_entity_poly.entity_id
_entity_poly.type
_entity_poly.pdbx_seq_one_letter_code
_entity_poly.pdbx_strand_id
1 'polypeptide(L)'
;VYPVFGRRRRRRSSMPAELDDFEHKLERIHLREQLRTRQKLYGKIEKLYETRGMNGSACVLRALCETGQQQQSNEEDAAEPQSFITELLRAIFVLPTTGASAGVGAGTVSFEEPALHPTDLHIIDRPYREALAHRGSCSQLFAMCEHSIWE
;
A
#
# COMPACT_ATOMS: atom_id res chain seq x y z
N VAL A 1 -14.86 22.72 47.84
CA VAL A 1 -14.39 21.32 47.80
C VAL A 1 -14.76 20.75 46.45
N TYR A 2 -13.80 20.55 45.55
CA TYR A 2 -14.03 20.00 44.21
C TYR A 2 -13.96 18.48 44.25
N PRO A 3 -14.85 17.73 43.57
CA PRO A 3 -14.75 16.28 43.53
C PRO A 3 -13.52 15.88 42.72
N VAL A 4 -12.56 15.24 43.38
CA VAL A 4 -11.43 14.57 42.74
C VAL A 4 -11.98 13.34 42.04
N PHE A 5 -12.11 13.39 40.71
CA PHE A 5 -12.40 12.21 39.90
C PHE A 5 -11.21 11.26 40.02
N GLY A 6 -11.29 10.30 40.95
CA GLY A 6 -10.35 9.21 41.04
C GLY A 6 -10.23 8.53 39.69
N ARG A 7 -8.99 8.35 39.21
CA ARG A 7 -8.68 7.63 37.97
C ARG A 7 -9.19 6.19 38.09
N ARG A 8 -10.47 5.97 37.78
CA ARG A 8 -10.99 4.63 37.48
C ARG A 8 -10.22 4.19 36.25
N ARG A 9 -9.23 3.32 36.46
CA ARG A 9 -8.69 2.46 35.41
C ARG A 9 -9.90 1.77 34.79
N ARG A 10 -10.39 2.27 33.64
CA ARG A 10 -11.28 1.50 32.79
C ARG A 10 -10.48 0.24 32.49
N ARG A 11 -10.86 -0.89 33.09
CA ARG A 11 -10.47 -2.20 32.54
C ARG A 11 -10.91 -2.11 31.08
N ARG A 12 -9.97 -2.10 30.14
CA ARG A 12 -10.30 -2.44 28.75
C ARG A 12 -11.06 -3.74 28.87
N SER A 13 -12.35 -3.72 28.56
CA SER A 13 -13.09 -4.96 28.37
C SER A 13 -12.28 -5.70 27.30
N SER A 14 -11.69 -6.83 27.65
CA SER A 14 -11.24 -7.77 26.64
C SER A 14 -12.50 -8.04 25.82
N MET A 15 -12.45 -7.69 24.54
CA MET A 15 -13.50 -8.12 23.61
C MET A 15 -13.52 -9.65 23.66
N PRO A 16 -14.69 -10.30 23.61
CA PRO A 16 -14.74 -11.74 23.50
C PRO A 16 -13.98 -12.18 22.25
N ALA A 17 -13.12 -13.18 22.38
CA ALA A 17 -12.22 -13.66 21.32
C ALA A 17 -12.94 -13.99 19.99
N GLU A 18 -14.23 -14.31 20.04
CA GLU A 18 -15.06 -14.56 18.86
C GLU A 18 -15.30 -13.31 18.00
N LEU A 19 -15.38 -12.12 18.61
CA LEU A 19 -15.53 -10.86 17.86
C LEU A 19 -14.22 -10.46 17.17
N ASP A 20 -13.10 -10.73 17.82
CA ASP A 20 -11.74 -10.48 17.31
C ASP A 20 -11.45 -11.37 16.07
N ASP A 21 -11.80 -12.67 16.13
CA ASP A 21 -11.71 -13.58 14.97
C ASP A 21 -12.58 -13.14 13.80
N PHE A 22 -13.80 -12.67 14.08
CA PHE A 22 -14.71 -12.19 13.05
C PHE A 22 -14.20 -10.90 12.38
N GLU A 23 -13.66 -9.95 13.15
CA GLU A 23 -13.05 -8.73 12.65
C GLU A 23 -11.87 -9.03 11.74
N HIS A 24 -10.92 -9.88 12.18
CA HIS A 24 -9.81 -10.34 11.36
C HIS A 24 -10.25 -11.05 10.08
N LYS A 25 -11.32 -11.83 10.12
CA LYS A 25 -11.86 -12.49 8.94
C LYS A 25 -12.44 -11.47 7.95
N LEU A 26 -13.16 -10.46 8.42
CA LEU A 26 -13.69 -9.38 7.59
C LEU A 26 -12.57 -8.55 6.95
N GLU A 27 -11.55 -8.19 7.73
CA GLU A 27 -10.37 -7.48 7.24
C GLU A 27 -9.69 -8.24 6.11
N ARG A 28 -9.48 -9.55 6.27
CA ARG A 28 -8.92 -10.40 5.21
C ARG A 28 -9.79 -10.41 3.96
N ILE A 29 -11.12 -10.44 4.09
CA ILE A 29 -12.02 -10.39 2.92
C ILE A 29 -11.86 -9.05 2.20
N HIS A 30 -11.84 -7.93 2.94
CA HIS A 30 -11.66 -6.60 2.38
C HIS A 30 -10.30 -6.44 1.69
N LEU A 31 -9.21 -6.88 2.33
CA LEU A 31 -7.87 -6.85 1.76
C LEU A 31 -7.79 -7.63 0.44
N ARG A 32 -8.36 -8.85 0.40
CA ARG A 32 -8.35 -9.66 -0.83
C ARG A 32 -9.13 -8.98 -1.96
N GLU A 33 -10.25 -8.34 -1.66
CA GLU A 33 -11.01 -7.61 -2.66
C GLU A 33 -10.27 -6.35 -3.15
N GLN A 34 -9.61 -5.63 -2.24
CA GLN A 34 -8.73 -4.50 -2.60
C GLN A 34 -7.58 -4.95 -3.52
N LEU A 35 -6.94 -6.09 -3.25
CA LEU A 35 -5.88 -6.61 -4.10
C LEU A 35 -6.41 -7.03 -5.49
N ARG A 36 -7.57 -7.70 -5.55
CA ARG A 36 -8.20 -8.10 -6.82
C ARG A 36 -8.62 -6.90 -7.67
N THR A 37 -9.17 -5.87 -7.03
CA THR A 37 -9.57 -4.65 -7.72
C THR A 37 -8.36 -3.88 -8.24
N ARG A 38 -7.27 -3.78 -7.46
CA ARG A 38 -5.98 -3.21 -7.91
C ARG A 38 -5.38 -3.97 -9.08
N GLN A 39 -5.32 -5.30 -9.00
CA GLN A 39 -4.83 -6.16 -10.10
C GLN A 39 -5.60 -5.89 -11.41
N LYS A 40 -6.94 -5.84 -11.35
CA LYS A 40 -7.76 -5.51 -12.52
C LYS A 40 -7.54 -4.07 -13.00
N LEU A 41 -7.30 -3.14 -12.08
CA LEU A 41 -7.06 -1.74 -12.39
C LEU A 41 -5.73 -1.55 -13.12
N TYR A 42 -4.65 -2.24 -12.72
CA TYR A 42 -3.38 -2.23 -13.44
C TYR A 42 -3.54 -2.70 -14.89
N GLY A 43 -4.22 -3.84 -15.11
CA GLY A 43 -4.51 -4.29 -16.48
C GLY A 43 -5.39 -3.32 -17.30
N LYS A 44 -6.21 -2.47 -16.65
CA LYS A 44 -6.95 -1.41 -17.36
C LYS A 44 -6.05 -0.21 -17.70
N ILE A 45 -5.13 0.15 -16.81
CA ILE A 45 -4.17 1.23 -17.03
C ILE A 45 -3.20 0.86 -18.16
N GLU A 46 -2.74 -0.39 -18.20
CA GLU A 46 -1.91 -0.90 -19.29
C GLU A 46 -2.59 -0.69 -20.64
N LYS A 47 -3.84 -1.16 -20.79
CA LYS A 47 -4.62 -0.96 -22.01
C LYS A 47 -4.81 0.52 -22.34
N LEU A 48 -5.03 1.37 -21.34
CA LEU A 48 -5.17 2.81 -21.51
C LEU A 48 -3.89 3.45 -22.05
N TYR A 49 -2.70 2.97 -21.67
CA TYR A 49 -1.43 3.39 -22.26
C TYR A 49 -1.21 2.82 -23.66
N GLU A 50 -1.57 1.55 -23.89
CA GLU A 50 -1.51 0.91 -25.22
C GLU A 50 -2.35 1.65 -26.26
N THR A 51 -3.55 2.12 -25.89
CA THR A 51 -4.40 2.92 -26.79
C THR A 51 -3.77 4.25 -27.23
N ARG A 52 -2.74 4.72 -26.50
CA ARG A 52 -1.97 5.92 -26.84
C ARG A 52 -0.66 5.59 -27.58
N GLY A 53 -0.43 4.33 -27.96
CA GLY A 53 0.76 3.88 -28.67
C GLY A 53 1.99 3.67 -27.79
N MET A 54 1.82 3.61 -26.47
CA MET A 54 2.91 3.36 -25.50
C MET A 54 2.96 1.89 -25.08
N ASN A 55 4.10 1.45 -24.53
CA ASN A 55 4.18 0.15 -23.86
C ASN A 55 3.53 0.25 -22.47
N GLY A 56 2.25 -0.12 -22.39
CA GLY A 56 1.46 0.02 -21.17
C GLY A 56 2.01 -0.78 -19.99
N SER A 57 2.48 -2.00 -20.24
CA SER A 57 3.10 -2.84 -19.21
C SER A 57 4.33 -2.17 -18.60
N ALA A 58 5.22 -1.62 -19.43
CA ALA A 58 6.41 -0.93 -18.96
C ALA A 58 6.06 0.32 -18.15
N CYS A 59 5.04 1.08 -18.57
CA CYS A 59 4.61 2.28 -17.84
C CYS A 59 4.00 1.97 -16.48
N VAL A 60 3.17 0.93 -16.36
CA VAL A 60 2.60 0.52 -15.06
C VAL A 60 3.69 0.01 -14.13
N LEU A 61 4.63 -0.78 -14.63
CA LEU A 61 5.76 -1.27 -13.83
C LEU A 61 6.70 -0.13 -13.41
N ARG A 62 6.94 0.86 -14.29
CA ARG A 62 7.69 2.07 -13.96
C ARG A 62 7.02 2.86 -12.84
N ALA A 63 5.72 3.11 -12.97
CA ALA A 63 4.93 3.79 -11.95
C ALA A 63 5.05 3.08 -10.60
N LEU A 64 4.84 1.75 -10.55
CA LEU A 64 4.98 0.94 -9.34
C LEU A 64 6.39 1.03 -8.72
N CYS A 65 7.43 1.02 -9.54
CA CYS A 65 8.80 1.17 -9.06
C CYS A 65 9.04 2.55 -8.45
N GLU A 66 8.62 3.61 -9.14
CA GLU A 66 8.77 4.98 -8.67
C GLU A 66 7.96 5.23 -7.37
N THR A 67 6.74 4.69 -7.29
CA THR A 67 5.90 4.81 -6.08
C THR A 67 6.54 4.09 -4.89
N GLY A 68 7.11 2.90 -5.13
CA GLY A 68 7.84 2.13 -4.12
C GLY A 68 9.04 2.89 -3.57
N GLN A 69 9.80 3.60 -4.42
CA GLN A 69 10.93 4.42 -3.99
C GLN A 69 10.49 5.63 -3.18
N GLN A 70 9.43 6.31 -3.64
CA GLN A 70 8.87 7.45 -2.93
C GLN A 70 8.36 7.06 -1.54
N GLN A 71 7.78 5.88 -1.38
CA GLN A 71 7.28 5.43 -0.08
C GLN A 71 8.40 5.30 0.96
N GLN A 72 9.58 4.80 0.58
CA GLN A 72 10.72 4.75 1.51
C GLN A 72 11.31 6.11 1.80
N SER A 73 11.44 6.96 0.78
CA SER A 73 12.08 8.27 0.96
C SER A 73 11.25 9.19 1.85
N ASN A 74 9.92 9.11 1.79
CA ASN A 74 9.04 9.97 2.60
C ASN A 74 8.82 9.45 4.03
N GLU A 75 9.27 8.24 4.35
CA GLU A 75 9.23 7.71 5.73
C GLU A 75 10.22 8.47 6.64
N GLU A 76 11.27 9.05 6.05
CA GLU A 76 12.29 9.84 6.74
C GLU A 76 11.90 11.34 6.89
N ASP A 77 11.02 11.86 6.03
CA ASP A 77 10.60 13.26 5.95
C ASP A 77 9.08 13.43 6.19
N ALA A 78 8.60 13.01 7.37
CA ALA A 78 7.18 12.97 7.74
C ALA A 78 6.50 14.34 7.99
N ALA A 79 6.90 15.42 7.30
CA ALA A 79 6.57 16.78 7.73
C ALA A 79 5.62 17.58 6.81
N GLU A 80 5.42 17.26 5.53
CA GLU A 80 4.58 18.10 4.64
C GLU A 80 3.48 17.31 3.90
N PRO A 81 2.22 17.79 3.93
CA PRO A 81 1.14 17.19 3.17
C PRO A 81 1.39 17.39 1.68
N GLN A 82 1.46 16.28 0.92
CA GLN A 82 1.62 16.35 -0.52
C GLN A 82 0.32 16.80 -1.21
N SER A 83 0.40 17.05 -2.52
CA SER A 83 -0.76 17.40 -3.33
C SER A 83 -1.82 16.29 -3.33
N PHE A 84 -3.07 16.64 -3.66
CA PHE A 84 -4.14 15.64 -3.80
C PHE A 84 -3.80 14.58 -4.86
N ILE A 85 -3.18 14.99 -5.98
CA ILE A 85 -2.84 14.08 -7.08
C ILE A 85 -1.78 13.07 -6.63
N THR A 86 -0.79 13.52 -5.85
CA THR A 86 0.26 12.63 -5.37
C THR A 86 -0.28 11.59 -4.39
N GLU A 87 -1.16 11.99 -3.46
CA GLU A 87 -1.81 11.04 -2.55
C GLU A 87 -2.75 10.08 -3.28
N LEU A 88 -3.44 10.56 -4.32
CA LEU A 88 -4.25 9.70 -5.17
C LEU A 88 -3.40 8.66 -5.90
N LEU A 89 -2.26 9.06 -6.48
CA LEU A 89 -1.33 8.13 -7.14
C LEU A 89 -0.74 7.13 -6.15
N ARG A 90 -0.36 7.56 -4.94
CA ARG A 90 0.05 6.65 -3.86
C ARG A 90 -1.02 5.63 -3.54
N ALA A 91 -2.27 6.04 -3.35
CA ALA A 91 -3.37 5.14 -3.02
C ALA A 91 -3.61 4.06 -4.10
N ILE A 92 -3.34 4.40 -5.37
CA ILE A 92 -3.49 3.51 -6.52
C ILE A 92 -2.33 2.49 -6.61
N PHE A 93 -1.09 2.95 -6.48
CA PHE A 93 0.11 2.15 -6.80
C PHE A 93 0.86 1.61 -5.58
N VAL A 94 0.54 2.03 -4.36
CA VAL A 94 1.07 1.39 -3.15
C VAL A 94 0.32 0.08 -2.89
N LEU A 95 1.08 -0.99 -2.66
CA LEU A 95 0.54 -2.29 -2.27
C LEU A 95 0.85 -2.58 -0.81
N PRO A 96 -0.04 -3.27 -0.08
CA PRO A 96 0.27 -3.81 1.24
C PRO A 96 1.49 -4.71 1.10
N THR A 97 2.56 -4.40 1.82
CA THR A 97 3.79 -5.19 1.75
C THR A 97 3.74 -6.30 2.79
N THR A 98 4.26 -7.47 2.46
CA THR A 98 4.62 -8.46 3.49
C THR A 98 5.68 -7.80 4.37
N GLY A 99 5.52 -7.80 5.70
CA GLY A 99 6.25 -6.99 6.69
C GLY A 99 7.79 -7.06 6.76
N ALA A 100 8.49 -7.15 5.63
CA ALA A 100 9.92 -7.02 5.47
C ALA A 100 10.34 -5.63 4.91
N SER A 101 9.39 -4.83 4.38
CA SER A 101 9.64 -3.44 3.98
C SER A 101 8.81 -2.39 4.73
N ALA A 102 7.92 -2.81 5.64
CA ALA A 102 7.31 -1.93 6.63
C ALA A 102 8.26 -1.84 7.84
N GLY A 103 9.39 -1.18 7.65
CA GLY A 103 10.28 -0.82 8.73
C GLY A 103 9.64 0.30 9.55
N VAL A 104 8.83 -0.05 10.55
CA VAL A 104 8.57 0.76 11.76
C VAL A 104 8.32 2.26 11.47
N GLY A 105 7.10 2.60 11.05
CA GLY A 105 6.74 3.99 10.76
C GLY A 105 5.26 4.37 10.90
N ALA A 106 4.43 3.59 11.61
CA ALA A 106 3.05 3.96 11.89
C ALA A 106 2.88 4.44 13.33
N GLY A 107 2.77 5.76 13.51
CA GLY A 107 2.49 6.38 14.79
C GLY A 107 1.18 5.89 15.41
N THR A 108 1.30 5.18 16.55
CA THR A 108 0.27 5.06 17.60
C THR A 108 -1.04 4.34 17.29
N VAL A 109 -0.96 3.12 16.75
CA VAL A 109 -1.78 2.00 17.23
C VAL A 109 -1.01 0.72 16.90
N SER A 110 -0.73 -0.13 17.91
CA SER A 110 -0.35 -1.52 17.66
C SER A 110 -1.57 -2.26 17.11
N PHE A 111 -1.91 -1.95 15.87
CA PHE A 111 -2.59 -2.88 15.01
C PHE A 111 -1.45 -3.70 14.42
N GLU A 112 -1.32 -4.97 14.78
CA GLU A 112 -0.54 -5.89 13.97
C GLU A 112 -1.14 -5.80 12.58
N GLU A 113 -0.53 -5.01 11.69
CA GLU A 113 -0.90 -4.97 10.29
C GLU A 113 -0.83 -6.42 9.82
N PRO A 114 -1.97 -7.07 9.46
CA PRO A 114 -1.98 -8.49 9.23
C PRO A 114 -1.04 -8.74 8.06
N ALA A 115 0.13 -9.29 8.37
CA ALA A 115 1.15 -9.57 7.37
C ALA A 115 0.47 -10.35 6.24
N LEU A 116 0.60 -9.84 5.01
CA LEU A 116 -0.10 -10.39 3.86
C LEU A 116 0.07 -11.92 3.85
N HIS A 117 -1.04 -12.65 3.96
CA HIS A 117 -0.97 -14.11 4.07
C HIS A 117 -0.30 -14.67 2.80
N PRO A 118 0.56 -15.71 2.89
CA PRO A 118 1.30 -16.22 1.72
C PRO A 118 0.44 -16.59 0.51
N THR A 119 -0.84 -16.95 0.75
CA THR A 119 -1.79 -17.24 -0.33
C THR A 119 -2.24 -16.00 -1.10
N ASP A 120 -2.27 -14.83 -0.46
CA ASP A 120 -2.81 -13.60 -1.03
C ASP A 120 -1.77 -12.88 -1.90
N LEU A 121 -0.49 -13.26 -1.77
CA LEU A 121 0.61 -12.86 -2.62
C LEU A 121 0.44 -13.18 -4.11
N HIS A 122 -0.41 -14.16 -4.44
CA HIS A 122 -0.70 -14.59 -5.81
C HIS A 122 -1.85 -13.79 -6.44
N ILE A 123 -2.57 -12.95 -5.67
CA ILE A 123 -3.67 -12.14 -6.21
C ILE A 123 -3.13 -11.04 -7.12
N ILE A 124 -1.97 -10.48 -6.77
CA ILE A 124 -1.27 -9.51 -7.59
C ILE A 124 -0.15 -10.22 -8.33
N ASP A 125 -0.08 -9.95 -9.63
CA ASP A 125 0.89 -10.59 -10.50
C ASP A 125 2.32 -10.29 -10.05
N ARG A 126 3.17 -11.31 -10.17
CA ARG A 126 4.59 -11.26 -9.80
C ARG A 126 5.33 -10.01 -10.33
N PRO A 127 5.25 -9.63 -11.62
CA PRO A 127 5.96 -8.46 -12.12
C PRO A 127 5.61 -7.16 -11.39
N TYR A 128 4.34 -6.95 -11.00
CA TYR A 128 3.93 -5.75 -10.26
C TYR A 128 4.56 -5.70 -8.87
N ARG A 129 4.63 -6.85 -8.20
CA ARG A 129 5.25 -6.96 -6.87
C ARG A 129 6.77 -6.76 -6.93
N GLU A 130 7.42 -7.31 -7.96
CA GLU A 130 8.86 -7.16 -8.16
C GLU A 130 9.24 -5.72 -8.52
N ALA A 131 8.43 -5.05 -9.36
CA ALA A 131 8.64 -3.65 -9.71
C ALA A 131 8.56 -2.74 -8.49
N LEU A 132 7.53 -2.90 -7.64
CA LEU A 132 7.35 -2.12 -6.42
C LEU A 132 8.50 -2.31 -5.41
N ALA A 133 9.05 -3.52 -5.32
CA ALA A 133 10.16 -3.83 -4.42
C ALA A 133 11.53 -3.37 -4.96
N HIS A 134 11.59 -2.89 -6.20
CA HIS A 134 12.86 -2.54 -6.83
C HIS A 134 13.47 -1.25 -6.26
N ARG A 135 14.80 -1.26 -6.07
CA ARG A 135 15.57 -0.17 -5.43
C ARG A 135 16.51 0.58 -6.37
N GLY A 136 16.76 0.08 -7.58
CA GLY A 136 17.62 0.71 -8.58
C GLY A 136 16.87 1.72 -9.47
N SER A 137 17.52 2.22 -10.52
CA SER A 137 16.92 3.26 -11.37
C SER A 137 15.70 2.72 -12.16
N CYS A 138 14.49 3.15 -11.78
CA CYS A 138 13.24 2.74 -12.44
C CYS A 138 13.18 3.17 -13.91
N SER A 139 13.72 4.35 -14.24
CA SER A 139 13.76 4.87 -15.61
C SER A 139 14.64 4.01 -16.53
N GLN A 140 15.72 3.43 -16.01
CA GLN A 140 16.59 2.53 -16.76
C GLN A 140 15.96 1.15 -16.95
N LEU A 141 15.34 0.60 -15.91
CA LEU A 141 14.66 -0.70 -15.99
C LEU A 141 13.47 -0.68 -16.95
N PHE A 142 12.70 0.40 -16.91
CA PHE A 142 11.48 0.56 -17.69
C PHE A 142 11.63 1.66 -18.73
N ALA A 143 12.76 1.64 -19.45
CA ALA A 143 13.11 2.62 -20.48
C ALA A 143 12.11 2.69 -21.66
N MET A 144 11.28 1.66 -21.83
CA MET A 144 10.19 1.66 -22.83
C MET A 144 9.02 2.57 -22.47
N CYS A 145 8.97 3.11 -21.25
CA CYS A 145 8.05 4.18 -20.88
C CYS A 145 8.83 5.49 -20.78
N GLU A 146 8.52 6.45 -21.63
CA GLU A 146 9.28 7.72 -21.71
C GLU A 146 8.98 8.64 -20.51
N HIS A 147 7.73 8.65 -20.04
CA HIS A 147 7.25 9.58 -19.02
C HIS A 147 7.15 8.94 -17.63
N SER A 148 7.53 9.70 -16.60
CA SER A 148 7.20 9.43 -15.20
C SER A 148 5.73 9.72 -14.95
N ILE A 149 5.11 9.00 -14.01
CA ILE A 149 3.73 9.32 -13.58
C ILE A 149 3.68 10.49 -12.58
N TRP A 150 4.84 10.89 -12.07
CA TRP A 150 5.00 11.90 -11.03
C TRP A 150 5.44 13.27 -11.55
N GLU A 151 5.71 13.39 -12.85
CA GLU A 151 6.06 14.63 -13.57
C GLU A 151 4.92 15.05 -14.51
#